data_AF-A0A7W1CC01-F1
#
_entry.id   AF-A0A7W1CC01-F1
#
_cell.length_a   1.000
_cell.length_b   1.000
_cell.length_c   1.000
_cell.angle_alpha   90.00
_cell.angle_beta   90.00
_cell.angle_gamma   90.00
#
_symmetry.space_group_name_H-M   'P 1'
#
loop_
_entity.id
_entity.type
_entity.pdbx_description
1 polymer ?
#
loop_
_entity_poly.entity_id
_entity_poly.type
_entity_poly.pdbx_seq_one_letter_code
_entity_poly.pdbx_strand_id
1 'polypeptide(L)' 'MKTRDIRRHNAEKFKRRCQKRLRNCFVADSEGLANDPKFVGKLARTRQPCSCFMCGNPRKYFNEMTVGERRREQTD' A
#
# COMPACT_ATOMS: atom_id res chain seq x y z
N MET A 1 -12.95 -15.66 11.71
CA MET A 1 -12.82 -14.69 10.59
C MET A 1 -13.07 -13.29 11.13
N LYS A 2 -12.29 -12.26 10.74
CA LYS A 2 -12.53 -10.89 11.22
C LYS A 2 -13.82 -10.32 10.62
N THR A 3 -14.68 -9.77 11.46
CA THR A 3 -15.92 -9.10 11.05
C THR A 3 -15.63 -7.85 10.21
N ARG A 4 -16.66 -7.31 9.53
CA ARG A 4 -16.51 -6.15 8.63
C ARG A 4 -16.13 -4.88 9.39
N ASP A 5 -16.76 -4.67 10.54
CA ASP A 5 -16.50 -3.60 11.51
C ASP A 5 -15.04 -3.65 12.01
N ILE A 6 -14.54 -4.81 12.45
CA ILE A 6 -13.13 -4.96 12.86
C ILE A 6 -12.17 -4.63 11.71
N ARG A 7 -12.48 -5.03 10.47
CA ARG A 7 -11.65 -4.70 9.30
C ARG A 7 -11.61 -3.19 9.04
N ARG A 8 -12.76 -2.51 9.12
CA ARG A 8 -12.86 -1.06 8.96
C ARG A 8 -12.09 -0.32 10.06
N HIS A 9 -12.32 -0.68 11.32
CA HIS A 9 -11.64 -0.08 12.47
C HIS A 9 -10.11 -0.22 12.34
N ASN A 10 -9.63 -1.41 11.97
CA ASN A 10 -8.20 -1.63 11.77
C ASN A 10 -7.66 -0.75 10.62
N ALA A 11 -8.36 -0.68 9.49
CA ALA A 11 -7.96 0.17 8.37
C ALA A 11 -7.85 1.65 8.78
N GLU A 12 -8.81 2.17 9.55
CA GLU A 12 -8.80 3.54 10.09
C GLU A 12 -7.61 3.74 11.05
N LYS A 13 -7.36 2.79 11.95
CA LYS A 13 -6.21 2.82 12.87
C LYS A 13 -4.88 2.84 12.13
N PHE A 14 -4.73 2.05 11.06
CA PHE A 14 -3.53 2.05 10.23
C PHE A 14 -3.34 3.36 9.47
N LYS A 15 -4.42 3.93 8.89
CA LYS A 15 -4.38 5.25 8.24
C LYS A 15 -3.93 6.34 9.21
N ARG A 16 -4.49 6.38 10.42
CA ARG A 16 -4.11 7.36 11.46
C ARG A 16 -2.63 7.24 11.84
N ARG A 17 -2.11 6.01 11.97
CA ARG A 17 -0.68 5.78 12.22
C ARG A 17 0.20 6.28 11.07
N CYS A 18 -0.20 6.05 9.83
CA CYS A 18 0.51 6.53 8.65
C CYS A 18 0.49 8.06 8.57
N GLN A 19 -0.63 8.71 8.82
CA GLN A 19 -0.72 10.18 8.88
C GLN A 19 0.23 10.76 9.93
N LYS A 20 0.24 10.20 11.15
CA LYS A 20 1.17 10.64 12.20
C LYS A 20 2.63 10.49 11.76
N ARG A 21 2.97 9.37 11.11
CA ARG A 21 4.33 9.15 10.59
C ARG A 21 4.70 10.19 9.52
N LEU A 22 3.78 10.53 8.62
CA LEU A 22 4.03 11.49 7.55
C LEU A 22 4.23 12.90 8.10
N ARG A 23 3.42 13.32 9.09
CA ARG A 23 3.59 14.61 9.79
C ARG A 23 4.93 14.73 10.51
N ASN A 24 5.47 13.61 10.99
CA ASN A 24 6.76 13.58 11.68
C ASN A 24 7.95 13.49 10.70
N CYS A 25 7.71 13.40 9.39
CA CYS A 25 8.75 13.36 8.37
C CYS A 25 8.78 14.70 7.64
N PHE A 26 9.82 15.50 7.87
CA PHE A 26 9.92 16.88 7.37
C PHE A 26 9.55 17.01 5.90
N VAL A 27 10.16 16.19 5.03
CA VAL A 27 9.89 16.20 3.58
C VAL A 27 8.44 15.83 3.26
N ALA A 28 7.90 14.81 3.90
CA ALA A 28 6.54 14.36 3.63
C ALA A 28 5.47 15.34 4.16
N ASP A 29 5.76 16.05 5.25
CA ASP A 29 4.88 17.08 5.80
C ASP A 29 4.92 18.36 4.96
N SER A 30 6.10 18.78 4.48
CA SER A 30 6.24 19.93 3.59
C SER A 30 5.54 19.71 2.24
N GLU A 31 5.50 18.47 1.75
CA GLU A 31 4.75 18.08 0.54
C GLU A 31 3.26 17.86 0.81
N GLY A 32 2.79 18.00 2.06
CA GLY A 32 1.39 17.83 2.43
C GLY A 32 0.87 16.39 2.31
N LEU A 33 1.75 15.38 2.21
CA LEU A 33 1.38 13.97 1.98
C LEU A 33 0.51 13.39 3.10
N ALA A 34 0.59 13.94 4.31
CA ALA A 34 -0.27 13.56 5.43
C ALA A 34 -1.75 13.89 5.17
N ASN A 35 -2.03 14.87 4.31
CA ASN A 35 -3.37 15.30 3.94
C ASN A 35 -3.87 14.63 2.64
N ASP A 36 -3.02 13.93 1.89
CA ASP A 36 -3.43 13.15 0.71
C ASP A 36 -4.03 11.79 1.13
N PRO A 37 -5.36 11.59 1.00
CA PRO A 37 -6.00 10.35 1.39
C PRO A 37 -5.58 9.16 0.51
N LYS A 38 -5.19 9.38 -0.76
CA LYS A 38 -4.72 8.31 -1.65
C LYS A 38 -3.36 7.81 -1.20
N PHE A 39 -2.41 8.72 -0.95
CA PHE A 39 -1.08 8.35 -0.47
C PHE A 39 -1.13 7.67 0.90
N VAL A 40 -1.86 8.24 1.85
CA VAL A 40 -2.10 7.63 3.18
C VAL A 40 -2.73 6.24 3.03
N GLY A 41 -3.73 6.09 2.17
CA GLY A 41 -4.40 4.81 1.91
C GLY A 41 -3.48 3.76 1.28
N LYS A 42 -2.55 4.17 0.41
CA LYS A 42 -1.51 3.31 -0.16
C LYS A 42 -0.55 2.84 0.92
N LEU A 43 0.00 3.77 1.72
CA LEU A 43 0.97 3.46 2.77
C LEU A 43 0.37 2.63 3.91
N ALA A 44 -0.92 2.82 4.21
CA ALA A 44 -1.64 2.04 5.22
C ALA A 44 -1.78 0.56 4.80
N ARG A 45 -1.94 0.28 3.50
CA ARG A 45 -2.01 -1.07 2.95
C ARG A 45 -0.62 -1.68 2.71
N THR A 46 0.32 -0.87 2.25
CA THR A 46 1.67 -1.30 1.87
C THR A 46 2.67 -0.31 2.45
N ARG A 47 3.19 -0.60 3.64
CA ARG A 47 4.12 0.27 4.38
C ARG A 47 5.42 0.57 3.62
N GLN A 48 5.83 -0.38 2.79
CA GLN A 48 7.02 -0.30 1.94
C GLN A 48 6.56 -0.45 0.49
N PRO A 49 6.08 0.62 -0.15
CA PRO A 49 5.67 0.55 -1.54
C PRO A 49 6.93 0.40 -2.41
N CYS A 50 7.52 -0.80 -2.47
CA CYS A 50 8.66 -1.07 -3.34
C CYS A 50 8.18 -0.96 -4.80
N SER A 51 8.87 -0.09 -5.53
CA SER A 51 8.94 -0.05 -6.98
C SER A 51 10.27 -0.64 -7.47
N CYS A 52 10.92 -1.45 -6.64
CA CYS A 52 12.20 -2.07 -6.95
C CYS A 52 12.03 -3.14 -8.04
N PHE A 53 12.86 -3.07 -9.09
CA PHE A 53 12.90 -4.06 -10.17
C PHE A 53 13.41 -5.42 -9.68
N MET A 54 14.10 -5.45 -8.55
CA MET A 54 14.65 -6.65 -7.91
C MET A 54 13.61 -7.52 -7.18
N CYS A 55 12.37 -7.05 -7.03
CA CYS A 55 11.31 -7.78 -6.33
C CYS A 55 10.82 -9.04 -7.08
N GLY A 56 11.16 -9.18 -8.37
CA GLY A 56 10.77 -10.33 -9.18
C GLY A 56 9.28 -10.41 -9.53
N ASN A 57 8.47 -9.42 -9.12
CA ASN A 57 7.11 -9.25 -9.61
C ASN A 57 7.11 -8.27 -10.81
N PRO A 58 6.82 -8.74 -12.03
CA PRO A 58 6.83 -7.89 -13.21
C PRO A 58 5.92 -6.67 -13.05
N ARG A 59 6.36 -5.55 -13.61
CA ARG A 59 5.67 -4.27 -13.53
C ARG A 59 4.71 -4.13 -14.70
N LYS A 60 3.64 -3.36 -14.49
CA LYS A 60 2.56 -3.16 -15.48
C LYS A 60 3.06 -2.74 -16.87
N TYR A 61 4.16 -2.00 -16.96
CA TYR A 61 4.69 -1.51 -18.25
C TYR A 61 5.59 -2.52 -18.99
N PHE A 62 5.94 -3.65 -18.38
CA PHE A 62 6.70 -4.71 -19.05
C PHE A 62 5.82 -5.68 -19.84
N ASN A 63 4.48 -5.51 -19.81
CA ASN A 63 3.51 -6.40 -20.45
C ASN A 63 3.70 -7.89 -20.10
N GLU A 64 4.28 -8.15 -18.94
CA GLU A 64 4.51 -9.49 -18.39
C GLU A 64 3.50 -9.77 -17.28
N MET A 65 3.13 -11.05 -17.14
CA MET A 65 2.25 -11.47 -16.06
C MET A 65 2.91 -11.32 -14.69
N THR A 66 2.20 -10.70 -13.78
CA THR A 66 2.56 -10.65 -12.37
C THR A 66 2.62 -12.07 -11.77
N VAL A 67 3.38 -12.23 -10.69
CA VAL A 67 3.45 -13.49 -9.93
C VAL A 67 2.05 -13.92 -9.45
N GLY A 68 1.18 -12.97 -9.13
CA GLY A 68 -0.20 -13.25 -8.72
C GLY A 68 -1.07 -13.77 -9.86
N GLU A 69 -0.92 -13.23 -11.06
CA GLU A 69 -1.62 -13.70 -12.26
C GLU A 69 -1.16 -15.11 -12.65
N ARG A 70 0.17 -15.35 -12.66
CA ARG A 70 0.73 -16.69 -12.91
C ARG A 70 0.20 -17.75 -11.96
N ARG A 71 0.07 -17.42 -10.66
CA ARG A 71 -0.49 -18.35 -9.67
C ARG A 71 -1.96 -18.63 -9.91
N ARG A 72 -2.73 -17.62 -10.33
CA ARG A 72 -4.16 -17.81 -10.62
C ARG A 72 -4.36 -18.81 -11.75
N GLU A 73 -3.64 -18.64 -12.86
CA GLU A 73 -3.71 -19.57 -14.01
C GLU A 73 -3.29 -21.01 -13.67
N GLN A 74 -2.42 -21.21 -12.69
CA GLN A 74 -2.02 -22.56 -12.26
C GLN A 74 -3.06 -23.27 -11.37
N THR A 75 -4.02 -22.51 -10.83
CA THR A 75 -5.04 -23.07 -9.91
C THR A 75 -6.39 -23.29 -10.61
N ASP A 76 -6.52 -22.81 -11.84
CA ASP A 76 -7.65 -23.05 -12.75
C ASP A 76 -7.32 -24.24 -13.68
#